data_AF-A0A9Q0BVA0-F1
#
_entry.id   AF-A0A9Q0BVA0-F1
#
_cell.length_a   1.000
_cell.length_b   1.000
_cell.length_c   1.000
_cell.angle_alpha   90.00
_cell.angle_beta   90.00
_cell.angle_gamma   90.00
#
_symmetry.space_group_name_H-M   'P 1'
#
loop_
_entity.id
_entity.type
_entity.pdbx_description
1 polymer ?
#
loop_
_entity_poly.entity_id
_entity_poly.type
_entity_poly.pdbx_seq_one_letter_code
_entity_poly.pdbx_strand_id
1 'polypeptide(L)'
;SLRLFGAMCCWCACPRVYWTVLHNLLVRLLDNLMELRSPICCSCCFGYQRQQSTEDSDVAVVERVSSTNDDPHQQPRRDYVIDADANYMEIEERHVEKEQYYFTVDRPTAERMLYGREDGSCLVRPFKAADQCIRYIVSIWAADQFYHLFVRQVDRRQRYAIGQQKSRERCFGSPSEIVEFYSTHPLLCTNKVRSQCVQLRPISYA
;
A
#
# COMPACT_ATOMS: atom_id res chain seq x y z
N SER A 1 57.89 -37.52 -18.88
CA SER A 1 56.90 -38.03 -17.92
C SER A 1 56.90 -37.12 -16.69
N LEU A 2 55.71 -36.66 -16.30
CA LEU A 2 55.31 -35.98 -15.05
C LEU A 2 55.83 -34.57 -14.65
N ARG A 3 54.90 -33.61 -14.77
CA ARG A 3 54.38 -32.65 -13.76
C ARG A 3 55.36 -31.84 -12.89
N LEU A 4 55.26 -30.50 -12.99
CA LEU A 4 54.78 -29.68 -11.85
C LEU A 4 54.19 -28.34 -12.37
N PHE A 5 52.88 -28.19 -12.19
CA PHE A 5 52.13 -26.95 -12.39
C PHE A 5 52.35 -26.05 -11.16
N GLY A 6 52.98 -24.89 -11.33
CA GLY A 6 53.01 -23.83 -10.33
C GLY A 6 51.85 -22.86 -10.58
N ALA A 7 50.67 -23.17 -10.06
CA ALA A 7 49.55 -22.24 -10.02
C ALA A 7 49.79 -21.24 -8.87
N MET A 8 50.28 -20.05 -9.19
CA MET A 8 50.29 -18.92 -8.26
C MET A 8 48.87 -18.37 -8.16
N CYS A 9 48.23 -18.67 -7.03
CA CYS A 9 46.90 -18.22 -6.63
C CYS A 9 46.83 -16.68 -6.62
N CYS A 10 46.27 -16.09 -7.68
CA CYS A 10 45.82 -14.72 -7.68
C CYS A 10 44.44 -14.66 -7.00
N TRP A 11 44.42 -14.77 -5.67
CA TRP A 11 43.23 -14.49 -4.87
C TRP A 11 43.09 -12.97 -4.68
N CYS A 12 42.76 -12.28 -5.76
CA CYS A 12 42.11 -10.97 -5.68
C CYS A 12 40.64 -11.19 -5.33
N ALA A 13 40.36 -11.62 -4.09
CA ALA A 13 39.02 -11.61 -3.55
C ALA A 13 38.58 -10.14 -3.40
N CYS A 14 37.79 -9.68 -4.38
CA CYS A 14 37.27 -8.33 -4.51
C CYS A 14 36.73 -7.76 -3.18
N PRO A 15 37.43 -6.83 -2.52
CA PRO A 15 36.96 -6.20 -1.28
C PRO A 15 35.62 -5.47 -1.47
N ARG A 16 35.31 -5.08 -2.71
CA ARG A 16 34.08 -4.35 -3.05
C ARG A 16 32.81 -5.19 -2.97
N VAL A 17 32.86 -6.49 -3.28
CA VAL A 17 31.67 -7.38 -3.20
C VAL A 17 31.44 -7.86 -1.77
N TYR A 18 32.52 -8.13 -1.03
CA TYR A 18 32.42 -8.45 0.39
C TYR A 18 31.89 -7.23 1.17
N TRP A 19 32.35 -6.02 0.84
CA TRP A 19 31.86 -4.78 1.44
C TRP A 19 30.37 -4.53 1.15
N THR A 20 29.89 -4.74 -0.07
CA THR A 20 28.46 -4.54 -0.36
C THR A 20 27.57 -5.55 0.34
N VAL A 21 27.98 -6.82 0.42
CA VAL A 21 27.19 -7.84 1.16
C VAL A 21 27.21 -7.56 2.66
N LEU A 22 28.38 -7.22 3.22
CA LEU A 22 28.53 -6.84 4.62
C LEU A 22 27.73 -5.59 4.97
N HIS A 23 27.76 -4.56 4.11
CA HIS A 23 26.96 -3.34 4.28
C HIS A 23 25.46 -3.64 4.24
N ASN A 24 25.00 -4.49 3.31
CA ASN A 24 23.59 -4.89 3.25
C ASN A 24 23.15 -5.71 4.48
N LEU A 25 24.02 -6.55 5.01
CA LEU A 25 23.77 -7.27 6.27
C LEU A 25 23.78 -6.33 7.47
N LEU A 26 24.69 -5.35 7.50
CA LEU A 26 24.81 -4.39 8.59
C LEU A 26 23.64 -3.40 8.63
N VAL A 27 23.14 -2.94 7.46
CA VAL A 27 21.90 -2.15 7.37
C VAL A 27 20.73 -2.95 7.95
N ARG A 28 20.57 -4.21 7.56
CA ARG A 28 19.52 -5.09 8.09
C ARG A 28 19.66 -5.38 9.58
N LEU A 29 20.88 -5.46 10.10
CA LEU A 29 21.15 -5.66 11.53
C LEU A 29 20.83 -4.41 12.34
N LEU A 30 21.17 -3.22 11.82
CA LEU A 30 20.87 -1.93 12.46
C LEU A 30 19.37 -1.63 12.44
N ASP A 31 18.65 -1.97 11.36
CA ASP A 31 17.18 -1.87 11.29
C ASP A 31 16.53 -2.75 12.38
N ASN A 32 17.00 -4.00 12.56
CA ASN A 32 16.50 -4.89 13.61
C ASN A 32 16.86 -4.43 15.04
N LEU A 33 18.01 -3.78 15.23
CA LEU A 33 18.42 -3.24 16.53
C LEU A 33 17.70 -1.93 16.88
N MET A 34 17.31 -1.12 15.90
CA MET A 34 16.50 0.09 16.11
C MET A 34 15.03 -0.24 16.42
N GLU A 35 14.49 -1.35 15.91
CA GLU A 35 13.12 -1.80 16.23
C GLU A 35 12.94 -2.22 17.70
N LEU A 36 14.01 -2.57 18.43
CA LEU A 36 13.91 -2.91 19.86
C LEU A 36 13.82 -1.69 20.79
N ARG A 37 13.98 -0.46 20.28
CA ARG A 37 14.11 0.74 21.12
C ARG A 37 13.16 1.89 20.75
N SER A 38 11.89 1.61 20.41
CA SER A 38 10.72 2.42 20.81
C SER A 38 9.41 1.85 20.24
N PRO A 39 8.35 1.70 21.05
CA PRO A 39 7.00 1.82 20.53
C PRO A 39 6.70 3.32 20.32
N ILE A 40 5.83 3.63 19.36
CA ILE A 40 5.25 4.95 19.04
C ILE A 40 5.88 5.63 17.79
N CYS A 41 5.02 5.77 16.77
CA CYS A 41 5.12 6.62 15.57
C CYS A 41 6.04 6.16 14.42
N CYS A 42 5.40 5.75 13.31
CA CYS A 42 6.04 5.40 12.04
C CYS A 42 6.56 6.67 11.33
N SER A 43 7.88 6.80 11.22
CA SER A 43 8.60 7.95 10.63
C SER A 43 9.05 7.73 9.17
N CYS A 44 8.45 6.80 8.42
CA CYS A 44 8.89 6.49 7.04
C CYS A 44 8.48 7.52 5.97
N CYS A 45 8.04 8.72 6.36
CA CYS A 45 7.53 9.76 5.43
C CYS A 45 8.58 10.79 4.96
N PHE A 46 9.88 10.60 5.20
CA PHE A 46 10.89 11.65 4.98
C PHE A 46 11.30 11.92 3.50
N GLY A 47 10.57 11.41 2.50
CA GLY A 47 10.97 11.52 1.09
C GLY A 47 10.40 12.68 0.27
N TYR A 48 9.33 13.35 0.71
CA TYR A 48 8.71 14.44 -0.07
C TYR A 48 8.31 15.61 0.83
N GLN A 49 9.26 16.49 1.18
CA GLN A 49 8.95 17.72 1.89
C GLN A 49 9.74 18.94 1.39
N ARG A 50 8.97 19.93 0.94
CA ARG A 50 9.24 21.39 0.93
C ARG A 50 7.86 22.04 0.71
N GLN A 51 7.32 22.98 1.46
CA GLN A 51 7.84 23.95 2.43
C GLN A 51 6.62 24.50 3.23
N GLN A 52 6.77 24.70 4.55
CA GLN A 52 6.13 25.68 5.49
C GLN A 52 4.65 26.09 5.30
N SER A 53 3.81 26.22 6.33
CA SER A 53 4.03 26.78 7.67
C SER A 53 2.86 26.49 8.63
N THR A 54 3.20 26.19 9.89
CA THR A 54 2.58 26.58 11.18
C THR A 54 1.07 26.79 11.31
N GLU A 55 0.44 26.11 12.29
CA GLU A 55 -0.05 26.72 13.55
C GLU A 55 -0.65 25.66 14.49
N ASP A 56 -0.31 25.80 15.78
CA ASP A 56 -0.67 24.98 16.93
C ASP A 56 -2.16 25.13 17.32
N SER A 57 -2.74 24.14 18.00
CA SER A 57 -3.43 24.37 19.28
C SER A 57 -3.91 23.06 19.94
N ASP A 58 -3.35 22.78 21.11
CA ASP A 58 -3.92 21.91 22.14
C ASP A 58 -5.14 22.57 22.79
N VAL A 59 -6.11 21.78 23.25
CA VAL A 59 -6.90 22.08 24.47
C VAL A 59 -7.48 20.81 25.08
N ALA A 60 -7.32 20.71 26.38
CA ALA A 60 -7.69 19.62 27.26
C ALA A 60 -8.93 19.98 28.11
N VAL A 61 -9.60 18.93 28.63
CA VAL A 61 -10.23 18.82 29.98
C VAL A 61 -11.32 19.83 30.39
N VAL A 62 -12.52 19.33 30.79
CA VAL A 62 -13.38 19.76 31.93
C VAL A 62 -14.39 18.61 32.22
N GLU A 63 -14.27 17.84 33.33
CA GLU A 63 -14.96 17.95 34.66
C GLU A 63 -16.39 17.30 34.68
N ARG A 64 -16.59 16.11 35.28
CA ARG A 64 -17.00 15.76 36.67
C ARG A 64 -18.26 16.46 37.21
N VAL A 65 -19.31 15.69 37.55
CA VAL A 65 -20.11 15.85 38.79
C VAL A 65 -20.64 14.49 39.27
N SER A 66 -20.56 14.28 40.59
CA SER A 66 -20.93 13.09 41.41
C SER A 66 -22.42 13.01 41.81
N SER A 67 -22.85 11.83 42.28
CA SER A 67 -23.72 11.57 43.48
C SER A 67 -23.79 10.03 43.72
N THR A 68 -23.15 9.45 44.75
CA THR A 68 -23.69 8.99 46.08
C THR A 68 -24.90 8.02 45.98
N ASN A 69 -25.00 6.80 46.55
CA ASN A 69 -24.40 6.12 47.71
C ASN A 69 -24.65 4.57 47.69
N ASP A 70 -23.78 3.82 48.40
CA ASP A 70 -23.95 2.61 49.24
C ASP A 70 -24.49 1.22 48.72
N ASP A 71 -23.52 0.33 48.41
CA ASP A 71 -23.23 -1.05 48.93
C ASP A 71 -24.26 -2.24 48.84
N PRO A 72 -23.88 -3.52 49.12
CA PRO A 72 -23.49 -4.53 48.13
C PRO A 72 -24.40 -5.79 48.09
N HIS A 73 -24.05 -6.71 47.17
CA HIS A 73 -24.50 -8.10 47.02
C HIS A 73 -25.62 -8.35 45.99
N GLN A 74 -25.24 -8.89 44.83
CA GLN A 74 -25.55 -10.27 44.39
C GLN A 74 -25.38 -10.38 42.88
N GLN A 75 -24.49 -11.27 42.46
CA GLN A 75 -24.40 -11.77 41.09
C GLN A 75 -25.72 -12.44 40.70
N PRO A 76 -26.24 -12.17 39.50
CA PRO A 76 -26.94 -13.18 38.73
C PRO A 76 -26.00 -13.61 37.61
N ARG A 77 -25.66 -14.91 37.62
CA ARG A 77 -25.15 -15.63 36.44
C ARG A 77 -25.97 -15.21 35.23
N ARG A 78 -25.33 -14.51 34.29
CA ARG A 78 -25.89 -14.33 32.95
C ARG A 78 -25.74 -15.67 32.25
N ASP A 79 -26.81 -16.45 32.24
CA ASP A 79 -26.99 -17.56 31.32
C ASP A 79 -27.15 -16.93 29.94
N TYR A 80 -26.06 -16.86 29.18
CA TYR A 80 -26.13 -16.42 27.78
C TYR A 80 -26.71 -17.59 27.00
N VAL A 81 -28.02 -17.55 26.74
CA VAL A 81 -28.62 -18.33 25.67
C VAL A 81 -28.07 -17.75 24.37
N ILE A 82 -27.17 -18.48 23.73
CA ILE A 82 -26.72 -18.16 22.37
C ILE A 82 -27.91 -18.53 21.47
N ASP A 83 -28.75 -17.55 21.16
CA ASP A 83 -29.71 -17.69 20.07
C ASP A 83 -28.91 -18.01 18.80
N ALA A 84 -29.12 -19.21 18.26
CA ALA A 84 -28.45 -19.75 17.09
C ALA A 84 -28.92 -19.09 15.77
N ASP A 85 -29.16 -17.77 15.81
CA ASP A 85 -29.50 -16.95 14.65
C ASP A 85 -28.74 -15.61 14.68
N ALA A 86 -27.52 -15.63 15.22
CA ALA A 86 -26.54 -14.63 14.86
C ALA A 86 -26.21 -14.85 13.38
N ASN A 87 -26.98 -14.20 12.52
CA ASN A 87 -26.69 -13.99 11.11
C ASN A 87 -25.22 -13.50 11.02
N TYR A 88 -24.31 -14.43 10.70
CA TYR A 88 -22.95 -14.10 10.32
C TYR A 88 -23.06 -13.30 9.03
N MET A 89 -23.20 -11.99 9.17
CA MET A 89 -22.84 -11.03 8.14
C MET A 89 -21.34 -11.21 7.93
N GLU A 90 -20.95 -12.20 7.13
CA GLU A 90 -19.66 -12.20 6.46
C GLU A 90 -19.60 -10.87 5.72
N ILE A 91 -18.81 -9.94 6.25
CA ILE A 91 -18.41 -8.76 5.50
C ILE A 91 -17.51 -9.34 4.42
N GLU A 92 -18.09 -9.70 3.27
CA GLU A 92 -17.35 -10.15 2.11
C GLU A 92 -16.36 -9.04 1.76
N GLU A 93 -15.09 -9.23 2.16
CA GLU A 93 -14.01 -8.37 1.70
C GLU A 93 -14.00 -8.44 0.16
N ARG A 94 -14.27 -7.32 -0.50
CA ARG A 94 -14.20 -7.23 -1.96
C ARG A 94 -12.73 -7.32 -2.38
N HIS A 95 -12.33 -8.53 -2.80
CA HIS A 95 -10.98 -8.83 -3.26
C HIS A 95 -10.83 -8.46 -4.75
N VAL A 96 -9.94 -7.51 -5.04
CA VAL A 96 -9.69 -7.07 -6.41
C VAL A 96 -9.14 -8.19 -7.30
N GLU A 97 -8.52 -9.21 -6.71
CA GLU A 97 -7.98 -10.37 -7.44
C GLU A 97 -9.05 -11.24 -8.09
N LYS A 98 -10.30 -11.13 -7.65
CA LYS A 98 -11.44 -11.85 -8.23
C LYS A 98 -12.08 -11.10 -9.40
N GLU A 99 -11.65 -9.88 -9.68
CA GLU A 99 -12.23 -9.01 -10.69
C GLU A 99 -11.72 -9.33 -12.10
N GLN A 100 -12.57 -9.18 -13.11
CA GLN A 100 -12.22 -9.47 -14.51
C GLN A 100 -11.13 -8.55 -15.09
N TYR A 101 -10.94 -7.38 -14.47
CA TYR A 101 -9.93 -6.39 -14.85
C TYR A 101 -8.62 -6.56 -14.09
N TYR A 102 -8.49 -7.58 -13.24
CA TYR A 102 -7.25 -7.92 -12.55
C TYR A 102 -6.41 -8.91 -13.35
N PHE A 103 -5.15 -8.56 -13.60
CA PHE A 103 -4.21 -9.40 -14.32
C PHE A 103 -2.86 -9.46 -13.62
N THR A 104 -2.31 -10.65 -13.44
CA THR A 104 -0.97 -10.87 -12.88
C THR A 104 0.14 -10.65 -13.92
N VAL A 105 0.12 -9.50 -14.59
CA VAL A 105 1.01 -9.15 -15.70
C VAL A 105 2.05 -8.11 -15.30
N ASP A 106 3.16 -8.07 -16.03
CA ASP A 106 4.15 -7.01 -15.92
C ASP A 106 3.73 -5.75 -16.69
N ARG A 107 4.51 -4.67 -16.53
CA ARG A 107 4.21 -3.37 -17.16
C ARG A 107 4.13 -3.48 -18.70
N PRO A 108 5.12 -4.04 -19.42
CA PRO A 108 5.06 -4.12 -20.88
C PRO A 108 3.86 -4.92 -21.40
N THR A 109 3.46 -5.99 -20.69
CA THR A 109 2.29 -6.78 -21.10
C THR A 109 1.00 -6.01 -20.86
N ALA A 110 0.87 -5.29 -19.74
CA ALA A 110 -0.27 -4.41 -19.50
C ALA A 110 -0.41 -3.32 -20.58
N GLU A 111 0.70 -2.70 -20.97
CA GLU A 111 0.71 -1.69 -22.05
C GLU A 111 0.21 -2.30 -23.36
N ARG A 112 0.67 -3.50 -23.75
CA ARG A 112 0.17 -4.21 -24.94
C ARG A 112 -1.33 -4.53 -24.87
N MET A 113 -1.84 -4.94 -23.72
CA MET A 113 -3.25 -5.26 -23.54
C MET A 113 -4.16 -4.03 -23.65
N LEU A 114 -3.65 -2.85 -23.30
CA LEU A 114 -4.38 -1.59 -23.31
C LEU A 114 -4.19 -0.78 -24.60
N TYR A 115 -3.12 -1.03 -25.35
CA TYR A 115 -2.78 -0.26 -26.55
C TYR A 115 -3.92 -0.28 -27.59
N GLY A 116 -4.26 0.89 -28.10
CA GLY A 116 -5.29 1.05 -29.14
C GLY A 116 -6.73 0.88 -28.65
N ARG A 117 -6.96 0.75 -27.33
CA ARG A 117 -8.30 0.80 -26.75
C ARG A 117 -8.78 2.24 -26.59
N GLU A 118 -10.02 2.38 -26.13
CA GLU A 118 -10.63 3.68 -25.83
C GLU A 118 -9.94 4.40 -24.66
N ASP A 119 -10.03 5.73 -24.65
CA ASP A 119 -9.53 6.56 -23.55
C ASP A 119 -10.18 6.18 -22.22
N GLY A 120 -9.33 6.02 -21.20
CA GLY A 120 -9.75 5.57 -19.87
C GLY A 120 -9.69 4.05 -19.68
N SER A 121 -9.44 3.27 -20.73
CA SER A 121 -9.26 1.82 -20.62
C SER A 121 -8.21 1.50 -19.58
N CYS A 122 -8.55 0.64 -18.62
CA CYS A 122 -7.67 0.34 -17.51
C CYS A 122 -7.71 -1.12 -17.06
N LEU A 123 -6.65 -1.52 -16.36
CA LEU A 123 -6.54 -2.80 -15.67
C LEU A 123 -5.76 -2.66 -14.37
N VAL A 124 -5.98 -3.58 -13.44
CA VAL A 124 -5.25 -3.67 -12.17
C VAL A 124 -4.24 -4.80 -12.24
N ARG A 125 -3.03 -4.57 -11.74
CA ARG A 125 -1.97 -5.59 -11.69
C ARG A 125 -1.18 -5.52 -10.37
N PRO A 126 -0.56 -6.61 -9.91
CA PRO A 126 0.20 -6.61 -8.66
C PRO A 126 1.45 -5.75 -8.75
N PHE A 127 1.81 -5.13 -7.62
CA PHE A 127 3.11 -4.50 -7.45
C PHE A 127 4.13 -5.54 -6.97
N LYS A 128 5.27 -5.66 -7.67
CA LYS A 128 6.27 -6.72 -7.41
C LYS A 128 7.52 -6.25 -6.64
N ALA A 129 7.64 -4.96 -6.33
CA ALA A 129 8.84 -4.43 -5.66
C ALA A 129 8.69 -4.45 -4.13
N ALA A 130 9.82 -4.26 -3.43
CA ALA A 130 9.91 -4.31 -1.97
C ALA A 130 9.38 -3.04 -1.27
N ASP A 131 8.25 -2.50 -1.72
CA ASP A 131 7.52 -1.44 -1.01
C ASP A 131 6.31 -2.08 -0.33
N GLN A 132 6.28 -2.03 1.00
CA GLN A 132 5.21 -2.65 1.79
C GLN A 132 3.90 -1.85 1.71
N CYS A 133 3.96 -0.58 1.31
CA CYS A 133 2.78 0.28 1.21
C CYS A 133 2.09 0.14 -0.15
N ILE A 134 2.77 -0.24 -1.23
CA ILE A 134 2.16 -0.36 -2.55
C ILE A 134 1.71 -1.80 -2.78
N ARG A 135 0.42 -2.02 -3.02
CA ARG A 135 -0.15 -3.36 -3.27
C ARG A 135 -0.38 -3.62 -4.75
N TYR A 136 -0.96 -2.65 -5.44
CA TYR A 136 -1.33 -2.80 -6.85
C TYR A 136 -0.93 -1.58 -7.67
N ILE A 137 -1.02 -1.74 -8.99
CA ILE A 137 -0.91 -0.66 -9.96
C ILE A 137 -2.16 -0.68 -10.84
N VAL A 138 -2.81 0.47 -10.99
CA VAL A 138 -3.80 0.72 -12.02
C VAL A 138 -3.05 1.22 -13.27
N SER A 139 -3.08 0.43 -14.33
CA SER A 139 -2.53 0.82 -15.64
C SER A 139 -3.66 1.36 -16.50
N ILE A 140 -3.47 2.53 -17.10
CA ILE A 140 -4.51 3.28 -17.81
C ILE A 140 -3.96 3.70 -19.17
N TRP A 141 -4.76 3.57 -20.21
CA TRP A 141 -4.50 4.11 -21.54
C TRP A 141 -5.40 5.31 -21.79
N ALA A 142 -4.80 6.45 -22.15
CA ALA A 142 -5.54 7.64 -22.53
C ALA A 142 -4.66 8.62 -23.32
N ALA A 143 -5.25 9.30 -24.32
CA ALA A 143 -4.59 10.33 -25.12
C ALA A 143 -3.23 9.85 -25.68
N ASP A 144 -3.20 8.64 -26.22
CA ASP A 144 -2.03 7.96 -26.77
C ASP A 144 -0.87 7.78 -25.78
N GLN A 145 -1.17 7.74 -24.47
CA GLN A 145 -0.19 7.61 -23.40
C GLN A 145 -0.63 6.56 -22.37
N PHE A 146 0.37 5.98 -21.69
CA PHE A 146 0.15 5.09 -20.55
C PHE A 146 0.38 5.82 -19.23
N TYR A 147 -0.55 5.64 -18.30
CA TYR A 147 -0.44 6.10 -16.93
C TYR A 147 -0.43 4.89 -15.99
N HIS A 148 0.47 4.89 -15.02
CA HIS A 148 0.59 3.83 -14.02
C HIS A 148 0.46 4.45 -12.62
N LEU A 149 -0.68 4.26 -12.00
CA LEU A 149 -0.97 4.83 -10.69
C LEU A 149 -0.83 3.75 -9.63
N PHE A 150 -0.04 4.03 -8.59
CA PHE A 150 0.11 3.14 -7.45
C PHE A 150 -1.18 3.10 -6.63
N VAL A 151 -1.59 1.91 -6.21
CA VAL A 151 -2.60 1.72 -5.18
C VAL A 151 -1.87 1.41 -3.89
N ARG A 152 -1.88 2.40 -2.99
CA ARG A 152 -1.19 2.36 -1.71
C ARG A 152 -2.15 1.97 -0.61
N GLN A 153 -1.71 1.09 0.28
CA GLN A 153 -2.30 0.88 1.59
C GLN A 153 -1.84 2.00 2.52
N VAL A 154 -2.79 2.80 3.01
CA VAL A 154 -2.54 3.98 3.85
C VAL A 154 -2.35 3.57 5.31
N ASP A 155 -3.03 2.52 5.77
CA ASP A 155 -2.93 2.03 7.13
C ASP A 155 -3.14 0.53 7.26
N ARG A 156 -2.96 0.02 8.49
CA ARG A 156 -3.20 -1.39 8.82
C ARG A 156 -4.67 -1.80 8.77
N ARG A 157 -5.59 -0.84 8.62
CA ARG A 157 -7.05 -1.08 8.54
C ARG A 157 -7.53 -1.24 7.09
N GLN A 158 -6.61 -1.65 6.20
CA GLN A 158 -6.92 -1.90 4.79
C GLN A 158 -7.52 -0.68 4.08
N ARG A 159 -7.17 0.55 4.46
CA ARG A 159 -7.56 1.73 3.67
C ARG A 159 -6.61 1.95 2.50
N TYR A 160 -7.17 2.23 1.34
CA TYR A 160 -6.42 2.40 0.10
C TYR A 160 -6.52 3.81 -0.46
N ALA A 161 -5.45 4.28 -1.09
CA ALA A 161 -5.40 5.54 -1.83
C ALA A 161 -4.67 5.35 -3.17
N ILE A 162 -4.97 6.19 -4.15
CA ILE A 162 -4.43 6.09 -5.51
C ILE A 162 -3.42 7.22 -5.82
N GLY A 163 -2.33 6.85 -6.49
CA GLY A 163 -1.27 7.76 -6.92
C GLY A 163 -0.31 8.13 -5.79
N GLN A 164 0.33 9.30 -5.92
CA GLN A 164 1.20 9.86 -4.88
C GLN A 164 0.37 10.34 -3.68
N GLN A 165 0.99 10.37 -2.49
CA GLN A 165 0.36 10.87 -1.28
C GLN A 165 -0.01 12.35 -1.43
N LYS A 166 -1.24 12.70 -1.05
CA LYS A 166 -1.75 14.08 -1.07
C LYS A 166 -2.40 14.43 0.26
N SER A 167 -2.36 15.71 0.61
CA SER A 167 -3.11 16.23 1.75
C SER A 167 -4.61 16.06 1.51
N ARG A 168 -5.33 15.49 2.49
CA ARG A 168 -6.78 15.20 2.41
C ARG A 168 -7.15 14.32 1.21
N GLU A 169 -6.31 13.34 0.88
CA GLU A 169 -6.62 12.37 -0.17
C GLU A 169 -7.83 11.50 0.18
N ARG A 170 -8.61 11.14 -0.85
CA ARG A 170 -9.70 10.19 -0.69
C ARG A 170 -9.14 8.80 -0.40
N CYS A 171 -9.63 8.20 0.67
CA CYS A 171 -9.34 6.83 1.04
C CYS A 171 -10.53 5.94 0.72
N PHE A 172 -10.27 4.67 0.40
CA PHE A 172 -11.24 3.67 0.00
C PHE A 172 -11.09 2.42 0.87
N GLY A 173 -12.16 1.65 1.05
CA GLY A 173 -12.14 0.40 1.83
C GLY A 173 -11.51 -0.77 1.07
N SER A 174 -11.50 -0.70 -0.26
CA SER A 174 -10.92 -1.73 -1.12
C SER A 174 -10.31 -1.13 -2.41
N PRO A 175 -9.39 -1.84 -3.08
CA PRO A 175 -8.90 -1.44 -4.39
C PRO A 175 -9.99 -1.45 -5.47
N SER A 176 -10.99 -2.35 -5.36
CA SER A 176 -12.13 -2.40 -6.28
C SER A 176 -12.96 -1.12 -6.21
N GLU A 177 -13.21 -0.60 -5.00
CA GLU A 177 -13.92 0.68 -4.81
C GLU A 177 -13.23 1.86 -5.51
N ILE A 178 -11.90 1.85 -5.61
CA ILE A 178 -11.16 2.88 -6.36
C ILE A 178 -11.58 2.85 -7.83
N VAL A 179 -11.57 1.65 -8.43
CA VAL A 179 -11.93 1.48 -9.84
C VAL A 179 -13.39 1.83 -10.08
N GLU A 180 -14.30 1.36 -9.22
CA GLU A 180 -15.73 1.67 -9.29
C GLU A 180 -16.00 3.17 -9.17
N PHE A 181 -15.39 3.84 -8.19
CA PHE A 181 -15.56 5.27 -7.97
C PHE A 181 -15.09 6.08 -9.18
N TYR A 182 -13.88 5.83 -9.69
CA TYR A 182 -13.36 6.57 -10.83
C TYR A 182 -13.91 6.09 -12.18
N SER A 183 -14.75 5.06 -12.21
CA SER A 183 -15.54 4.73 -13.41
C SER A 183 -16.66 5.74 -13.66
N THR A 184 -17.14 6.41 -12.59
CA THR A 184 -18.15 7.46 -12.66
C THR A 184 -17.57 8.85 -12.41
N HIS A 185 -16.43 8.95 -11.73
CA HIS A 185 -15.79 10.22 -11.38
C HIS A 185 -14.50 10.47 -12.18
N PRO A 186 -14.27 11.71 -12.63
CA PRO A 186 -13.03 12.06 -13.33
C PRO A 186 -11.79 11.89 -12.45
N LEU A 187 -10.78 11.21 -12.98
CA LEU A 187 -9.46 11.02 -12.42
C LEU A 187 -8.44 11.84 -13.19
N LEU A 188 -7.71 12.72 -12.50
CA LEU A 188 -6.60 13.46 -13.09
C LEU A 188 -5.33 12.60 -13.11
N CYS A 189 -4.97 12.12 -14.29
CA CYS A 189 -3.73 11.44 -14.58
C CYS A 189 -2.68 12.47 -15.01
N THR A 190 -1.46 12.41 -14.49
CA THR A 190 -0.38 13.35 -14.85
C THR A 190 0.92 12.58 -15.05
N ASN A 191 1.60 12.85 -16.16
CA ASN A 191 2.98 12.43 -16.39
C ASN A 191 3.87 13.66 -16.64
N LYS A 192 5.13 13.46 -17.04
CA LYS A 192 6.10 14.54 -17.29
C LYS A 192 5.74 15.49 -18.44
N VAL A 193 4.89 15.05 -19.35
CA VAL A 193 4.56 15.69 -20.63
C VAL A 193 3.16 16.30 -20.59
N ARG A 194 2.17 15.59 -20.03
CA ARG A 194 0.75 16.00 -20.06
C ARG A 194 -0.01 15.57 -18.81
N SER A 195 -1.06 16.32 -18.54
CA SER A 195 -2.14 15.93 -17.62
C SER A 195 -3.39 15.63 -18.43
N GLN A 196 -4.06 14.53 -18.10
CA GLN A 196 -5.29 14.09 -18.75
C GLN A 196 -6.31 13.73 -17.69
N CYS A 197 -7.53 14.24 -17.86
CA CYS A 197 -8.67 13.87 -17.02
C CYS A 197 -9.41 12.70 -17.69
N VAL A 198 -9.61 11.60 -16.97
CA VAL A 198 -10.23 10.37 -17.51
C VAL A 198 -11.19 9.75 -16.52
N GLN A 199 -12.25 9.12 -17.02
CA GLN A 199 -13.00 8.12 -16.25
C GLN A 199 -12.41 6.75 -16.54
N LEU A 200 -12.31 5.91 -15.53
CA LEU A 200 -11.79 4.56 -15.67
C LEU A 200 -12.79 3.66 -16.40
N ARG A 201 -12.28 2.88 -17.35
CA ARG A 201 -13.05 1.87 -18.08
C ARG A 201 -12.33 0.52 -17.90
N PRO A 202 -12.66 -0.24 -16.86
CA PRO A 202 -12.02 -1.52 -16.61
C PRO A 202 -12.26 -2.46 -17.79
N ILE A 203 -11.18 -3.06 -18.31
CA ILE A 203 -11.29 -4.01 -19.40
C ILE A 203 -11.74 -5.38 -18.87
N SER A 204 -12.59 -6.06 -19.63
CA SER A 204 -12.91 -7.47 -19.43
C SER A 204 -12.33 -8.29 -20.58
N TYR A 205 -11.65 -9.39 -20.27
CA TYR A 205 -11.36 -10.45 -21.24
C TYR A 205 -12.36 -11.56 -20.97
N ALA A 206 -13.41 -11.61 -21.80
CA ALA A 206 -14.36 -12.71 -21.87
C ALA A 206 -13.79 -13.84 -22.75
#